data_AF-A0A495A400-F1
#
_entry.id   AF-A0A495A400-F1
#
_cell.length_a   1.000
_cell.length_b   1.000
_cell.length_c   1.000
_cell.angle_alpha   90.00
_cell.angle_beta   90.00
_cell.angle_gamma   90.00
#
_symmetry.space_group_name_H-M   'P 1'
#
loop_
_entity.id
_entity.type
_entity.pdbx_description
1 polymer ?
#
loop_
_entity_poly.entity_id
_entity_poly.type
_entity_poly.pdbx_seq_one_letter_code
_entity_poly.pdbx_strand_id
1 'polypeptide(L)'
;MTLILYLFFILTNLINAYKKRTSKGLAITTLVFIFILMGGSGVNYLGQNDYVNYKIDYETASNQGLMDSKEIGYMLLLKFGNILNLDFFTFRLIILGICLIVIYFGVIKRYSYNSNYILLAYMLYPMIIDSEQFRNFIALTILLYGIRFLGSYKIKNKIKFLLTIIIASSIHVSFALYIVLLLVDLKNKKILVKGIALSALIFALIVFLNNNQIPFISSIQNLIGVDKFTSYTDKKTEYGFLIPFTLHTFNFLLALWAKNIIYNKVNSNITTYEQLNALQKERTGQSDISFINMIFYVNIIGFLFFPLFMTSLHFYRIVRNLMLLNFISYSIVSSYLKKDSALKLLFNLCILTSILMWLFLDLFITTSPERLIYQFFNRNYFLN
;
A
#
# COMPACT_ATOMS: atom_id res chain seq x y z
N MET A 1 -20.49 19.95 -4.17
CA MET A 1 -20.82 18.89 -5.16
C MET A 1 -19.93 17.65 -5.00
N THR A 2 -18.61 17.81 -4.98
CA THR A 2 -17.60 16.73 -4.85
C THR A 2 -17.88 15.70 -3.75
N LEU A 3 -18.14 16.16 -2.52
CA LEU A 3 -18.40 15.29 -1.38
C LEU A 3 -19.66 14.43 -1.59
N ILE A 4 -20.73 14.99 -2.18
CA ILE A 4 -21.98 14.27 -2.46
C ILE A 4 -21.71 13.15 -3.47
N LEU A 5 -20.98 13.44 -4.56
CA LEU A 5 -20.58 12.42 -5.54
C LEU A 5 -19.71 11.34 -4.90
N TYR A 6 -18.78 11.73 -4.02
CA TYR A 6 -17.93 10.78 -3.30
C TYR A 6 -18.75 9.83 -2.40
N LEU A 7 -19.70 10.36 -1.62
CA LEU A 7 -20.60 9.55 -0.81
C LEU A 7 -21.49 8.65 -1.67
N PHE A 8 -21.95 9.12 -2.83
CA PHE A 8 -22.71 8.31 -3.79
C PHE A 8 -21.90 7.11 -4.29
N PHE A 9 -20.64 7.30 -4.68
CA PHE A 9 -19.77 6.20 -5.12
C PHE A 9 -19.44 5.24 -3.96
N ILE A 10 -19.28 5.73 -2.73
CA ILE A 10 -19.12 4.87 -1.54
C ILE A 10 -20.36 4.00 -1.33
N LEU A 11 -21.54 4.60 -1.29
CA LEU A 11 -22.80 3.88 -1.01
C LEU A 11 -23.11 2.85 -2.10
N THR A 12 -22.93 3.20 -3.37
CA THR A 12 -23.17 2.28 -4.49
C THR A 12 -22.20 1.10 -4.50
N ASN A 13 -20.92 1.32 -4.20
CA ASN A 13 -19.95 0.23 -4.06
C ASN A 13 -20.22 -0.61 -2.80
N LEU A 14 -20.61 -0.01 -1.68
CA LEU A 14 -20.99 -0.72 -0.45
C LEU A 14 -22.15 -1.68 -0.68
N ILE A 15 -23.20 -1.24 -1.39
CA ILE A 15 -24.35 -2.08 -1.72
C ILE A 15 -23.92 -3.28 -2.59
N ASN A 16 -23.04 -3.06 -3.59
CA ASN A 16 -22.54 -4.14 -4.46
C ASN A 16 -21.60 -5.10 -3.72
N ALA A 17 -20.73 -4.56 -2.86
CA ALA A 17 -19.86 -5.32 -1.96
C ALA A 17 -20.69 -6.25 -1.06
N TYR A 18 -21.74 -5.72 -0.42
CA TYR A 18 -22.63 -6.50 0.45
C TYR A 18 -23.38 -7.59 -0.33
N LYS A 19 -23.93 -7.25 -1.50
CA LYS A 19 -24.67 -8.17 -2.39
C LYS A 19 -23.79 -9.20 -3.09
N LYS A 20 -22.45 -9.17 -2.90
CA LYS A 20 -21.47 -9.99 -3.63
C LYS A 20 -21.59 -9.90 -5.16
N ARG A 21 -22.09 -8.77 -5.67
CA ARG A 21 -22.21 -8.53 -7.11
C ARG A 21 -21.04 -7.67 -7.54
N THR A 22 -20.29 -8.15 -8.54
CA THR A 22 -19.32 -7.32 -9.24
C THR A 22 -20.02 -6.65 -10.41
N SER A 23 -20.19 -5.33 -10.34
CA SER A 23 -20.65 -4.54 -11.47
C SER A 23 -19.43 -3.96 -12.18
N LYS A 24 -19.10 -4.50 -13.36
CA LYS A 24 -17.98 -4.02 -14.17
C LYS A 24 -18.14 -2.54 -14.52
N GLY A 25 -19.35 -2.13 -14.90
CA GLY A 25 -19.67 -0.74 -15.20
C GLY A 25 -19.41 0.17 -14.00
N LEU A 26 -19.95 -0.20 -12.82
CA LEU A 26 -19.71 0.58 -11.60
C LEU A 26 -18.23 0.61 -11.22
N ALA A 27 -17.51 -0.51 -11.35
CA ALA A 27 -16.09 -0.55 -11.03
C ALA A 27 -15.27 0.38 -11.94
N ILE A 28 -15.57 0.42 -13.24
CA ILE A 28 -14.91 1.33 -14.19
C ILE A 28 -15.28 2.79 -13.89
N THR A 29 -16.56 3.11 -13.68
CA THR A 29 -16.96 4.50 -13.36
C THR A 29 -16.39 4.96 -12.02
N THR A 30 -16.29 4.06 -11.04
CA THR A 30 -15.61 4.33 -9.76
C THR A 30 -14.12 4.59 -9.97
N LEU A 31 -13.45 3.80 -10.83
CA LEU A 31 -12.03 4.01 -11.15
C LEU A 31 -11.79 5.35 -11.85
N VAL A 32 -12.67 5.73 -12.80
CA VAL A 32 -12.63 7.04 -13.46
C VAL A 32 -12.85 8.16 -12.45
N PHE A 33 -13.80 7.98 -11.52
CA PHE A 33 -14.04 8.96 -10.46
C PHE A 33 -12.85 9.10 -9.50
N ILE A 34 -12.21 7.99 -9.11
CA ILE A 34 -10.94 7.99 -8.37
C ILE A 34 -9.86 8.75 -9.13
N PHE A 35 -9.72 8.51 -10.44
CA PHE A 35 -8.77 9.22 -11.30
C PHE A 35 -9.01 10.72 -11.30
N ILE A 36 -10.27 11.18 -11.45
CA ILE A 36 -10.62 12.60 -11.42
C ILE A 36 -10.28 13.20 -10.05
N LEU A 37 -10.65 12.54 -8.96
CA LEU A 37 -10.37 13.02 -7.60
C LEU A 37 -8.86 13.12 -7.33
N MET A 38 -8.10 12.06 -7.59
CA MET A 38 -6.66 12.05 -7.39
C MET A 38 -5.95 13.03 -8.34
N GLY A 39 -6.36 13.10 -9.61
CA GLY A 39 -5.76 13.96 -10.63
C GLY A 39 -5.93 15.44 -10.33
N GLY A 40 -7.11 15.84 -9.85
CA GLY A 40 -7.40 17.23 -9.47
C GLY A 40 -6.89 17.65 -8.10
N SER A 41 -6.29 16.74 -7.33
CA SER A 41 -5.73 17.03 -6.01
C SER A 41 -4.41 17.82 -6.09
N GLY A 42 -4.09 18.64 -5.10
CA GLY A 42 -2.80 19.31 -4.92
C GLY A 42 -2.62 20.66 -5.65
N VAL A 43 -3.18 20.82 -6.85
CA VAL A 43 -2.93 22.00 -7.71
C VAL A 43 -3.22 23.34 -7.01
N ASN A 44 -4.34 23.41 -6.29
CA ASN A 44 -4.86 24.64 -5.68
C ASN A 44 -4.75 24.65 -4.14
N TYR A 45 -3.97 23.73 -3.57
CA TYR A 45 -3.89 23.59 -2.11
C TYR A 45 -2.97 24.67 -1.53
N LEU A 46 -3.44 25.33 -0.46
CA LEU A 46 -2.61 26.29 0.26
C LEU A 46 -1.67 25.55 1.22
N GLY A 47 -0.39 25.95 1.23
CA GLY A 47 0.60 25.46 2.20
C GLY A 47 1.18 24.08 1.90
N GLN A 48 1.16 23.61 0.64
CA GLN A 48 1.71 22.31 0.29
C GLN A 48 3.22 22.33 0.05
N ASN A 49 3.93 21.48 0.79
CA ASN A 49 5.32 21.18 0.50
C ASN A 49 5.45 20.10 -0.59
N ASP A 50 4.71 18.99 -0.56
CA ASP A 50 5.01 17.82 -1.42
C ASP A 50 4.66 18.00 -2.90
N TYR A 51 3.46 18.47 -3.26
CA TYR A 51 3.11 18.72 -4.67
C TYR A 51 4.05 19.76 -5.30
N VAL A 52 4.34 20.83 -4.56
CA VAL A 52 5.26 21.89 -4.98
C VAL A 52 6.67 21.32 -5.14
N ASN A 53 7.14 20.48 -4.21
CA ASN A 53 8.43 19.80 -4.33
C ASN A 53 8.49 18.91 -5.59
N TYR A 54 7.44 18.15 -5.88
CA TYR A 54 7.39 17.34 -7.12
C TYR A 54 7.38 18.21 -8.38
N LYS A 55 6.70 19.35 -8.35
CA LYS A 55 6.68 20.32 -9.45
C LYS A 55 8.07 20.92 -9.68
N ILE A 56 8.73 21.39 -8.61
CA ILE A 56 10.09 21.94 -8.67
C ILE A 56 11.07 20.88 -9.20
N ASP A 57 10.97 19.64 -8.69
CA ASP A 57 11.81 18.55 -9.18
C ASP A 57 11.58 18.28 -10.67
N TYR A 58 10.33 18.33 -11.14
CA TYR A 58 10.01 18.16 -12.56
C TYR A 58 10.57 19.29 -13.43
N GLU A 59 10.36 20.54 -13.03
CA GLU A 59 10.82 21.73 -13.76
C GLU A 59 12.35 21.83 -13.82
N THR A 60 13.04 21.32 -12.79
CA THR A 60 14.51 21.33 -12.72
C THR A 60 15.18 20.05 -13.28
N ALA A 61 14.40 18.98 -13.53
CA ALA A 61 14.93 17.68 -13.97
C ALA A 61 15.65 17.73 -15.33
N SER A 62 15.34 18.68 -16.22
CA SER A 62 16.05 18.87 -17.48
C SER A 62 17.51 19.25 -17.25
N ASN A 63 17.77 20.08 -16.24
CA ASN A 63 19.09 20.66 -15.92
C ASN A 63 19.94 19.78 -14.98
N GLN A 64 19.35 18.75 -14.37
CA GLN A 64 20.05 17.83 -13.46
C GLN A 64 20.59 16.59 -14.20
N GLY A 65 21.76 16.09 -13.84
CA GLY A 65 22.26 14.79 -14.28
C GLY A 65 21.44 13.63 -13.69
N LEU A 66 21.51 12.45 -14.31
CA LEU A 66 20.82 11.26 -13.79
C LEU A 66 21.35 10.79 -12.43
N MET A 67 22.65 10.97 -12.21
CA MET A 67 23.33 10.55 -10.97
C MET A 67 23.19 11.58 -9.83
N ASP A 68 22.65 12.76 -10.12
CA ASP A 68 22.45 13.82 -9.11
C ASP A 68 21.24 13.52 -8.21
N SER A 69 20.35 12.63 -8.67
CA SER A 69 19.19 12.15 -7.92
C SER A 69 19.45 10.80 -7.28
N LYS A 70 19.08 10.67 -5.99
CA LYS A 70 19.05 9.38 -5.27
C LYS A 70 18.01 8.42 -5.84
N GLU A 71 17.00 8.94 -6.53
CA GLU A 71 15.87 8.20 -7.10
C GLU A 71 15.96 8.28 -8.63
N ILE A 72 16.97 7.59 -9.20
CA ILE A 72 17.32 7.65 -10.63
C ILE A 72 16.12 7.29 -11.53
N GLY A 73 15.33 6.29 -11.13
CA GLY A 73 14.15 5.89 -11.88
C GLY A 73 13.08 6.98 -11.91
N TYR A 74 12.90 7.70 -10.81
CA TYR A 74 11.98 8.84 -10.78
C TYR A 74 12.48 9.97 -11.68
N MET A 75 13.77 10.30 -11.60
CA MET A 75 14.39 11.31 -12.47
C MET A 75 14.25 10.98 -13.96
N LEU A 76 14.41 9.71 -14.34
CA LEU A 76 14.17 9.25 -15.71
C LEU A 76 12.73 9.49 -16.16
N LEU A 77 11.74 9.24 -15.29
CA LEU A 77 10.34 9.53 -15.60
C LEU A 77 10.08 11.04 -15.80
N LEU A 78 10.66 11.90 -14.95
CA LEU A 78 10.51 13.35 -15.08
C LEU A 78 11.12 13.84 -16.41
N LYS A 79 12.35 13.41 -16.72
CA LYS A 79 13.03 13.72 -17.99
C LYS A 79 12.23 13.24 -19.20
N PHE A 80 11.63 12.05 -19.13
CA PHE A 80 10.77 11.56 -20.21
C PHE A 80 9.56 12.48 -20.44
N GLY A 81 8.93 12.97 -19.37
CA GLY A 81 7.88 13.97 -19.46
C GLY A 81 8.36 15.27 -20.13
N ASN A 82 9.53 15.78 -19.71
CA ASN A 82 10.14 16.99 -20.27
C ASN A 82 10.48 16.83 -21.77
N ILE A 83 10.99 15.67 -22.19
CA ILE A 83 11.27 15.37 -23.61
C ILE A 83 9.99 15.41 -24.46
N LEU A 84 8.86 15.01 -23.89
CA LEU A 84 7.55 15.10 -24.53
C LEU A 84 6.93 16.50 -24.45
N ASN A 85 7.64 17.50 -23.89
CA ASN A 85 7.17 18.86 -23.65
C ASN A 85 5.84 18.92 -22.88
N LEU A 86 5.64 17.98 -21.94
CA LEU A 86 4.47 18.01 -21.07
C LEU A 86 4.70 19.01 -19.94
N ASP A 87 3.65 19.72 -19.53
CA ASP A 87 3.67 20.43 -18.25
C ASP A 87 3.54 19.41 -17.09
N PHE A 88 3.95 19.81 -15.88
CA PHE A 88 3.93 18.92 -14.71
C PHE A 88 2.54 18.34 -14.42
N PHE A 89 1.48 19.13 -14.59
CA PHE A 89 0.12 18.68 -14.29
C PHE A 89 -0.32 17.61 -15.27
N THR A 90 -0.12 17.83 -16.58
CA THR A 90 -0.42 16.84 -17.61
C THR A 90 0.41 15.57 -17.45
N PHE A 91 1.71 15.69 -17.19
CA PHE A 91 2.59 14.56 -16.89
C PHE A 91 2.07 13.74 -15.70
N ARG A 92 1.75 14.40 -14.58
CA ARG A 92 1.23 13.73 -13.37
C ARG A 92 -0.07 12.99 -13.66
N LEU A 93 -1.00 13.60 -14.41
CA LEU A 93 -2.25 12.95 -14.80
C LEU A 93 -2.01 11.66 -15.59
N ILE A 94 -1.13 11.69 -16.58
CA ILE A 94 -0.81 10.51 -17.40
C ILE A 94 -0.26 9.39 -16.52
N ILE A 95 0.72 9.70 -15.66
CA ILE A 95 1.33 8.70 -14.76
C ILE A 95 0.31 8.15 -13.76
N LEU A 96 -0.56 9.00 -13.18
CA LEU A 96 -1.65 8.56 -12.29
C LEU A 96 -2.61 7.61 -13.03
N GLY A 97 -2.99 7.94 -14.26
CA GLY A 97 -3.85 7.10 -15.09
C GLY A 97 -3.23 5.73 -15.36
N ILE A 98 -1.96 5.70 -15.77
CA ILE A 98 -1.21 4.45 -15.98
C ILE A 98 -1.17 3.64 -14.68
N CYS A 99 -0.86 4.26 -13.54
CA CYS A 99 -0.78 3.55 -12.26
C CYS A 99 -2.12 2.93 -11.85
N LEU A 100 -3.22 3.68 -11.96
CA LEU A 100 -4.56 3.19 -11.66
C LEU A 100 -5.00 2.05 -12.59
N ILE A 101 -4.67 2.13 -13.88
CA ILE A 101 -4.90 1.05 -14.85
C ILE A 101 -4.12 -0.21 -14.44
N VAL A 102 -2.84 -0.08 -14.09
CA VAL A 102 -1.99 -1.20 -13.67
C VAL A 102 -2.51 -1.82 -12.36
N ILE A 103 -2.89 -1.01 -11.37
CA ILE A 103 -3.50 -1.51 -10.13
C ILE A 103 -4.79 -2.26 -10.44
N TYR A 104 -5.69 -1.66 -11.24
CA TYR A 104 -6.98 -2.28 -11.51
C TYR A 104 -6.85 -3.58 -12.31
N PHE A 105 -6.18 -3.58 -13.46
CA PHE A 105 -6.08 -4.77 -14.31
C PHE A 105 -5.04 -5.77 -13.82
N GLY A 106 -3.90 -5.28 -13.33
CA GLY A 106 -2.79 -6.11 -12.89
C GLY A 106 -2.98 -6.73 -11.52
N VAL A 107 -3.80 -6.13 -10.64
CA VAL A 107 -3.91 -6.53 -9.24
C VAL A 107 -5.36 -6.77 -8.83
N ILE A 108 -6.21 -5.72 -8.80
CA ILE A 108 -7.59 -5.81 -8.28
C ILE A 108 -8.39 -6.82 -9.06
N LYS A 109 -8.50 -6.63 -10.38
CA LYS A 109 -9.22 -7.54 -11.26
C LYS A 109 -8.64 -8.92 -11.10
N ARG A 110 -7.31 -9.10 -11.20
CA ARG A 110 -6.65 -10.41 -11.14
C ARG A 110 -6.98 -11.23 -9.89
N TYR A 111 -6.89 -10.63 -8.70
CA TYR A 111 -6.94 -11.37 -7.42
C TYR A 111 -8.26 -11.25 -6.65
N SER A 112 -9.07 -10.22 -6.91
CA SER A 112 -10.32 -10.05 -6.18
C SER A 112 -11.49 -10.75 -6.86
N TYR A 113 -12.41 -11.29 -6.04
CA TYR A 113 -13.72 -11.73 -6.49
C TYR A 113 -14.69 -10.56 -6.68
N ASN A 114 -14.52 -9.51 -5.88
CA ASN A 114 -15.35 -8.32 -5.91
C ASN A 114 -14.51 -7.05 -6.02
N SER A 115 -14.35 -6.54 -7.25
CA SER A 115 -13.61 -5.30 -7.50
C SER A 115 -14.25 -4.10 -6.78
N ASN A 116 -15.58 -4.04 -6.68
CA ASN A 116 -16.29 -2.96 -6.00
C ASN A 116 -15.96 -2.92 -4.50
N TYR A 117 -15.73 -4.10 -3.87
CA TYR A 117 -15.26 -4.18 -2.48
C TYR A 117 -13.89 -3.52 -2.31
N ILE A 118 -12.95 -3.81 -3.21
CA ILE A 118 -11.59 -3.25 -3.13
C ILE A 118 -11.59 -1.76 -3.43
N LEU A 119 -12.33 -1.34 -4.44
CA LEU A 119 -12.46 0.07 -4.79
C LEU A 119 -13.13 0.87 -3.65
N LEU A 120 -14.13 0.30 -2.98
CA LEU A 120 -14.70 0.88 -1.75
C LEU A 120 -13.62 1.06 -0.68
N ALA A 121 -12.89 0.00 -0.33
CA ALA A 121 -11.85 0.07 0.70
C ALA A 121 -10.74 1.07 0.34
N TYR A 122 -10.38 1.16 -0.94
CA TYR A 122 -9.39 2.11 -1.45
C TYR A 122 -9.90 3.56 -1.41
N MET A 123 -11.18 3.80 -1.72
CA MET A 123 -11.79 5.13 -1.65
C MET A 123 -11.88 5.66 -0.22
N LEU A 124 -12.16 4.81 0.77
CA LEU A 124 -12.38 5.22 2.16
C LEU A 124 -11.17 5.91 2.81
N TYR A 125 -9.95 5.57 2.37
CA TYR A 125 -8.74 6.16 2.95
C TYR A 125 -7.53 6.14 2.02
N PRO A 126 -7.04 4.97 1.52
CA PRO A 126 -5.74 4.90 0.85
C PRO A 126 -5.61 5.85 -0.35
N MET A 127 -6.67 6.02 -1.13
CA MET A 127 -6.71 6.93 -2.28
C MET A 127 -6.31 8.37 -1.94
N ILE A 128 -6.77 8.89 -0.79
CA ILE A 128 -6.52 10.29 -0.40
C ILE A 128 -5.02 10.48 -0.15
N ILE A 129 -4.41 9.56 0.60
CA ILE A 129 -2.99 9.64 0.95
C ILE A 129 -2.09 9.36 -0.25
N ASP A 130 -2.45 8.38 -1.07
CA ASP A 130 -1.72 8.04 -2.30
C ASP A 130 -1.75 9.18 -3.32
N SER A 131 -2.76 10.06 -3.26
CA SER A 131 -2.82 11.26 -4.11
C SER A 131 -1.79 12.34 -3.74
N GLU A 132 -1.48 12.46 -2.44
CA GLU A 132 -0.47 13.38 -1.91
C GLU A 132 0.95 12.80 -2.08
N GLN A 133 1.11 11.49 -1.84
CA GLN A 133 2.42 10.83 -1.84
C GLN A 133 2.77 10.21 -3.20
N PHE A 134 2.89 11.07 -4.23
CA PHE A 134 3.00 10.66 -5.64
C PHE A 134 4.13 9.65 -5.93
N ARG A 135 5.35 9.87 -5.42
CA ARG A 135 6.48 8.91 -5.61
C ARG A 135 6.20 7.55 -4.97
N ASN A 136 5.66 7.57 -3.75
CA ASN A 136 5.27 6.34 -3.04
C ASN A 136 4.18 5.59 -3.82
N PHE A 137 3.20 6.29 -4.40
CA PHE A 137 2.13 5.67 -5.17
C PHE A 137 2.63 4.97 -6.45
N ILE A 138 3.57 5.59 -7.19
CA ILE A 138 4.20 4.96 -8.37
C ILE A 138 4.96 3.70 -7.94
N ALA A 139 5.80 3.80 -6.91
CA ALA A 139 6.56 2.65 -6.40
C ALA A 139 5.64 1.53 -5.84
N LEU A 140 4.55 1.90 -5.16
CA LEU A 140 3.52 1.01 -4.66
C LEU A 140 2.87 0.22 -5.80
N THR A 141 2.51 0.91 -6.89
CA THR A 141 1.94 0.27 -8.08
C THR A 141 2.85 -0.83 -8.62
N ILE A 142 4.16 -0.55 -8.70
CA ILE A 142 5.17 -1.50 -9.18
C ILE A 142 5.28 -2.68 -8.21
N LEU A 143 5.37 -2.43 -6.90
CA LEU A 143 5.40 -3.48 -5.87
C LEU A 143 4.17 -4.40 -5.96
N LEU A 144 2.97 -3.82 -6.02
CA LEU A 144 1.70 -4.55 -6.07
C LEU A 144 1.62 -5.44 -7.32
N TYR A 145 2.11 -4.94 -8.47
CA TYR A 145 2.24 -5.76 -9.68
C TYR A 145 3.18 -6.95 -9.46
N GLY A 146 4.30 -6.73 -8.75
CA GLY A 146 5.32 -7.73 -8.43
C GLY A 146 4.85 -8.88 -7.55
N ILE A 147 3.82 -8.67 -6.71
CA ILE A 147 3.29 -9.71 -5.78
C ILE A 147 2.95 -11.02 -6.49
N ARG A 148 2.59 -10.99 -7.78
CA ARG A 148 2.33 -12.19 -8.58
C ARG A 148 3.50 -13.16 -8.69
N PHE A 149 4.71 -12.70 -8.42
CA PHE A 149 5.93 -13.48 -8.47
C PHE A 149 6.30 -14.08 -7.09
N LEU A 150 5.62 -13.69 -6.02
CA LEU A 150 5.74 -14.32 -4.71
C LEU A 150 4.83 -15.56 -4.61
N GLY A 151 5.09 -16.43 -3.63
CA GLY A 151 4.32 -17.65 -3.41
C GLY A 151 4.71 -18.79 -4.35
N SER A 152 5.86 -18.67 -5.02
CA SER A 152 6.38 -19.66 -5.96
C SER A 152 7.82 -20.02 -5.60
N TYR A 153 8.09 -21.31 -5.40
CA TYR A 153 9.45 -21.78 -5.13
C TYR A 153 10.42 -21.68 -6.32
N LYS A 154 9.95 -21.22 -7.49
CA LYS A 154 10.74 -21.13 -8.73
C LYS A 154 11.70 -19.93 -8.69
N ILE A 155 12.99 -20.17 -8.92
CA ILE A 155 14.03 -19.11 -8.94
C ILE A 155 13.71 -17.99 -9.94
N LYS A 156 13.15 -18.32 -11.11
CA LYS A 156 12.72 -17.35 -12.12
C LYS A 156 11.73 -16.32 -11.57
N ASN A 157 10.83 -16.73 -10.68
CA ASN A 157 9.86 -15.83 -10.08
C ASN A 157 10.51 -14.94 -9.00
N LYS A 158 11.44 -15.49 -8.20
CA LYS A 158 12.23 -14.68 -7.26
C LYS A 158 13.04 -13.59 -7.96
N ILE A 159 13.68 -13.91 -9.09
CA ILE A 159 14.41 -12.93 -9.92
C ILE A 159 13.45 -11.85 -10.43
N LYS A 160 12.27 -12.22 -10.96
CA LYS A 160 11.27 -11.25 -11.41
C LYS A 160 10.77 -10.33 -10.28
N PHE A 161 10.57 -10.88 -9.08
CA PHE A 161 10.21 -10.08 -7.92
C PHE A 161 11.35 -9.12 -7.54
N LEU A 162 12.59 -9.60 -7.50
CA LEU A 162 13.76 -8.78 -7.21
C LEU A 162 13.91 -7.61 -8.21
N LEU A 163 13.74 -7.88 -9.51
CA LEU A 163 13.73 -6.83 -10.54
C LEU A 163 12.62 -5.81 -10.28
N THR A 164 11.44 -6.28 -9.86
CA THR A 164 10.34 -5.39 -9.51
C THR A 164 10.68 -4.49 -8.32
N ILE A 165 11.35 -5.02 -7.29
CA ILE A 165 11.82 -4.25 -6.14
C ILE A 165 12.89 -3.22 -6.55
N ILE A 166 13.85 -3.61 -7.40
CA ILE A 166 14.89 -2.70 -7.90
C ILE A 166 14.26 -1.51 -8.67
N ILE A 167 13.26 -1.79 -9.51
CA ILE A 167 12.55 -0.74 -10.25
C ILE A 167 11.73 0.12 -9.27
N ALA A 168 11.01 -0.47 -8.32
CA ALA A 168 10.26 0.30 -7.32
C ALA A 168 11.17 1.17 -6.45
N SER A 169 12.32 0.65 -6.03
CA SER A 169 13.28 1.37 -5.19
C SER A 169 14.02 2.48 -5.93
N SER A 170 14.16 2.36 -7.27
CA SER A 170 14.71 3.46 -8.08
C SER A 170 13.73 4.62 -8.25
N ILE A 171 12.42 4.38 -8.06
CA ILE A 171 11.40 5.44 -7.96
C ILE A 171 11.34 6.01 -6.54
N HIS A 172 11.29 5.15 -5.52
CA HIS A 172 11.22 5.56 -4.13
C HIS A 172 12.06 4.64 -3.24
N VAL A 173 13.14 5.17 -2.68
CA VAL A 173 14.21 4.37 -2.04
C VAL A 173 13.72 3.44 -0.93
N SER A 174 12.68 3.83 -0.18
CA SER A 174 12.12 3.02 0.91
C SER A 174 11.60 1.66 0.44
N PHE A 175 11.29 1.50 -0.85
CA PHE A 175 10.83 0.25 -1.41
C PHE A 175 11.91 -0.85 -1.47
N ALA A 176 13.19 -0.50 -1.35
CA ALA A 176 14.27 -1.48 -1.21
C ALA A 176 14.03 -2.42 -0.02
N LEU A 177 13.39 -1.93 1.04
CA LEU A 177 13.08 -2.69 2.24
C LEU A 177 12.13 -3.87 1.97
N TYR A 178 11.31 -3.84 0.91
CA TYR A 178 10.43 -4.96 0.55
C TYR A 178 11.15 -6.18 -0.03
N ILE A 179 12.47 -6.13 -0.24
CA ILE A 179 13.24 -7.33 -0.61
C ILE A 179 13.04 -8.47 0.39
N VAL A 180 12.80 -8.16 1.67
CA VAL A 180 12.53 -9.14 2.73
C VAL A 180 11.24 -9.93 2.48
N LEU A 181 10.33 -9.49 1.61
CA LEU A 181 9.15 -10.25 1.22
C LEU A 181 9.50 -11.54 0.46
N LEU A 182 10.72 -11.68 -0.08
CA LEU A 182 11.20 -12.96 -0.63
C LEU A 182 11.24 -14.08 0.44
N LEU A 183 11.30 -13.73 1.72
CA LEU A 183 11.26 -14.69 2.83
C LEU A 183 9.90 -15.42 2.92
N VAL A 184 8.85 -14.90 2.28
CA VAL A 184 7.55 -15.59 2.19
C VAL A 184 7.68 -16.96 1.52
N ASP A 185 8.68 -17.18 0.66
CA ASP A 185 8.89 -18.46 -0.03
C ASP A 185 9.78 -19.45 0.75
N LEU A 186 10.16 -19.15 2.01
CA LEU A 186 10.88 -20.11 2.84
C LEU A 186 10.01 -21.35 3.14
N LYS A 187 10.59 -22.54 2.98
CA LYS A 187 9.89 -23.82 3.23
C LYS A 187 9.50 -23.97 4.70
N ASN A 188 10.42 -23.68 5.63
CA ASN A 188 10.18 -23.84 7.06
C ASN A 188 9.57 -22.58 7.68
N LYS A 189 8.23 -22.56 7.77
CA LYS A 189 7.47 -21.43 8.32
C LYS A 189 7.71 -21.21 9.81
N LYS A 190 7.98 -22.27 10.59
CA LYS A 190 8.29 -22.14 12.03
C LYS A 190 9.60 -21.39 12.24
N ILE A 191 10.63 -21.72 11.47
CA ILE A 191 11.92 -21.02 11.51
C ILE A 191 11.75 -19.56 11.08
N LEU A 192 11.00 -19.30 10.00
CA LEU A 192 10.70 -17.94 9.55
C LEU A 192 10.09 -17.07 10.67
N VAL A 193 9.02 -17.55 11.31
CA VAL A 193 8.33 -16.80 12.37
C VAL A 193 9.25 -16.56 13.57
N LYS A 194 9.98 -17.60 14.03
CA LYS A 194 10.94 -17.45 15.14
C LYS A 194 12.04 -16.45 14.80
N GLY A 195 12.59 -16.54 13.58
CA GLY A 195 13.63 -15.65 13.10
C GLY A 195 13.17 -14.19 13.07
N ILE A 196 11.96 -13.93 12.55
CA ILE A 196 11.37 -12.59 12.52
C ILE A 196 11.13 -12.06 13.93
N ALA A 197 10.59 -12.87 14.83
CA ALA A 197 10.34 -12.45 16.20
C ALA A 197 11.64 -12.09 16.93
N LEU A 198 12.67 -12.95 16.81
CA LEU A 198 13.99 -12.71 17.40
C LEU A 198 14.67 -11.48 16.80
N SER A 199 14.68 -11.33 15.47
CA SER A 199 15.34 -10.19 14.82
C SER A 199 14.63 -8.88 15.10
N ALA A 200 13.29 -8.85 15.08
CA ALA A 200 12.52 -7.67 15.42
C ALA A 200 12.75 -7.27 16.89
N LEU A 201 12.79 -8.24 17.81
CA LEU A 201 13.06 -8.00 19.23
C LEU A 201 14.48 -7.46 19.45
N ILE A 202 15.50 -8.14 18.92
CA ILE A 202 16.90 -7.73 19.08
C ILE A 202 17.11 -6.33 18.49
N PHE A 203 16.59 -6.08 17.28
CA PHE A 203 16.76 -4.78 16.65
C PHE A 203 15.97 -3.68 17.39
N ALA A 204 14.76 -3.95 17.87
CA ALA A 204 14.01 -3.01 18.70
C ALA A 204 14.76 -2.68 20.00
N LEU A 205 15.34 -3.69 20.68
CA LEU A 205 16.13 -3.49 21.90
C LEU A 205 17.37 -2.62 21.62
N ILE A 206 18.09 -2.89 20.53
CA ILE A 206 19.25 -2.08 20.12
C ILE A 206 18.85 -0.63 19.89
N VAL A 207 17.77 -0.38 19.15
CA VAL A 207 17.27 0.96 18.85
C VAL A 207 16.78 1.67 20.12
N PHE A 208 16.04 0.95 20.98
CA PHE A 208 15.52 1.48 22.24
C PHE A 208 16.63 1.90 23.20
N LEU A 209 17.62 1.01 23.43
CA LEU A 209 18.78 1.28 24.28
C LEU A 209 19.64 2.43 23.75
N ASN A 210 19.60 2.66 22.43
CA ASN A 210 20.26 3.78 21.77
C ASN A 210 19.32 4.99 21.57
N ASN A 211 18.42 5.26 22.53
CA ASN A 211 17.52 6.42 22.54
C ASN A 211 16.69 6.60 21.25
N ASN A 212 16.15 5.50 20.72
CA ASN A 212 15.37 5.45 19.48
C ASN A 212 16.16 5.86 18.22
N GLN A 213 17.48 5.69 18.22
CA GLN A 213 18.34 5.92 17.05
C GLN A 213 19.03 4.62 16.61
N ILE A 214 19.27 4.49 15.31
CA ILE A 214 20.05 3.35 14.79
C ILE A 214 21.53 3.58 15.15
N PRO A 215 22.19 2.65 15.86
CA PRO A 215 23.59 2.83 16.21
C PRO A 215 24.48 2.89 14.97
N PHE A 216 25.61 3.59 15.08
CA PHE A 216 26.60 3.78 14.01
C PHE A 216 26.12 4.51 12.75
N ILE A 217 24.88 4.99 12.70
CA ILE A 217 24.37 5.68 11.51
C ILE A 217 25.11 7.00 11.26
N SER A 218 25.45 7.74 12.32
CA SER A 218 26.28 8.95 12.25
C SER A 218 27.70 8.65 11.80
N SER A 219 28.30 7.54 12.26
CA SER A 219 29.62 7.09 11.82
C SER A 219 29.64 6.73 10.33
N ILE A 220 28.59 6.05 9.85
CA ILE A 220 28.43 5.72 8.43
C ILE A 220 28.20 6.99 7.60
N GLN A 221 27.41 7.94 8.09
CA GLN A 221 27.19 9.23 7.41
C GLN A 221 28.49 10.02 7.23
N ASN A 222 29.30 10.10 8.29
CA ASN A 222 30.60 10.77 8.26
C ASN A 222 31.58 10.09 7.29
N LEU A 223 31.49 8.77 7.13
CA LEU A 223 32.29 8.01 6.16
C LEU A 223 31.85 8.21 4.70
N ILE A 224 30.56 8.43 4.45
CA ILE A 224 29.99 8.54 3.08
C ILE A 224 29.83 10.02 2.67
N GLY A 225 30.00 10.99 3.58
CA GLY A 225 29.87 12.42 3.29
C GLY A 225 28.45 12.84 2.92
N VAL A 226 27.44 12.23 3.54
CA VAL A 226 26.01 12.47 3.21
C VAL A 226 25.29 13.18 4.35
N ASP A 227 25.23 14.51 4.27
CA ASP A 227 24.62 15.37 5.31
C ASP A 227 23.08 15.25 5.41
N LYS A 228 22.39 14.75 4.36
CA LYS A 228 20.92 14.79 4.26
C LYS A 228 20.15 13.77 5.10
N PHE A 229 20.81 12.86 5.81
CA PHE A 229 20.12 11.86 6.65
C PHE A 229 19.76 12.41 8.04
N THR A 230 20.39 13.52 8.45
CA THR A 230 20.20 14.21 9.73
C THR A 230 18.73 14.59 9.98
N SER A 231 18.03 15.17 9.00
CA SER A 231 16.66 15.67 9.21
C SER A 231 15.62 14.59 9.55
N TYR A 232 15.85 13.34 9.15
CA TYR A 232 14.94 12.22 9.44
C TYR A 232 15.24 11.53 10.79
N THR A 233 16.45 11.70 11.34
CA THR A 233 16.88 11.11 12.62
C THR A 233 16.84 12.07 13.80
N ASP A 234 16.72 13.38 13.52
CA ASP A 234 16.73 14.42 14.56
C ASP A 234 15.38 14.54 15.28
N LYS A 235 14.28 14.11 14.66
CA LYS A 235 12.95 14.05 15.29
C LYS A 235 12.73 12.69 15.93
N LYS A 236 13.03 12.58 17.22
CA LYS A 236 12.76 11.37 18.01
C LYS A 236 11.26 11.10 18.07
N THR A 237 10.88 9.85 17.80
CA THR A 237 9.47 9.43 17.79
C THR A 237 8.93 9.16 19.20
N GLU A 238 9.77 9.26 20.25
CA GLU A 238 9.44 8.90 21.64
C GLU A 238 8.62 7.61 21.73
N TYR A 239 7.34 7.68 22.13
CA TYR A 239 6.41 6.54 22.18
C TYR A 239 5.40 6.50 21.01
N GLY A 240 5.45 7.45 20.07
CA GLY A 240 4.54 7.52 18.92
C GLY A 240 4.59 6.29 18.01
N PHE A 241 5.68 5.52 18.04
CA PHE A 241 5.86 4.29 17.26
C PHE A 241 4.88 3.17 17.67
N LEU A 242 4.31 3.24 18.88
CA LEU A 242 3.31 2.27 19.36
C LEU A 242 2.03 2.32 18.52
N ILE A 243 1.74 3.46 17.90
CA ILE A 243 0.52 3.63 17.12
C ILE A 243 0.58 2.82 15.81
N PRO A 244 1.57 3.00 14.90
CA PRO A 244 1.68 2.16 13.71
C PRO A 244 1.91 0.67 14.05
N PHE A 245 2.53 0.36 15.19
CA PHE A 245 2.63 -1.02 15.67
C PHE A 245 1.27 -1.62 16.04
N THR A 246 0.43 -0.88 16.75
CA THR A 246 -0.92 -1.32 17.12
C THR A 246 -1.77 -1.54 15.87
N LEU A 247 -1.70 -0.62 14.90
CA LEU A 247 -2.44 -0.73 13.64
C LEU A 247 -1.96 -1.93 12.80
N HIS A 248 -0.64 -2.14 12.71
CA HIS A 248 -0.09 -3.32 12.03
C HIS A 248 -0.47 -4.62 12.74
N THR A 249 -0.46 -4.63 14.07
CA THR A 249 -0.91 -5.78 14.88
C THR A 249 -2.39 -6.08 14.63
N PHE A 250 -3.24 -5.07 14.56
CA PHE A 250 -4.65 -5.25 14.22
C PHE A 250 -4.84 -5.85 12.81
N ASN A 251 -4.12 -5.34 11.80
CA ASN A 251 -4.10 -5.90 10.45
C ASN A 251 -3.60 -7.36 10.43
N PHE A 252 -2.57 -7.68 11.20
CA PHE A 252 -2.07 -9.03 11.37
C PHE A 252 -3.12 -9.97 11.96
N LEU A 253 -3.81 -9.55 13.03
CA LEU A 253 -4.89 -10.33 13.64
C LEU A 253 -6.05 -10.57 12.65
N LEU A 254 -6.41 -9.56 11.86
CA LEU A 254 -7.39 -9.72 10.78
C LEU A 254 -6.91 -10.69 9.69
N ALA A 255 -5.63 -10.64 9.31
CA ALA A 255 -5.05 -11.59 8.36
C ALA A 255 -5.01 -13.03 8.91
N LEU A 256 -4.74 -13.21 10.21
CA LEU A 256 -4.82 -14.49 10.90
C LEU A 256 -6.26 -15.02 10.91
N TRP A 257 -7.23 -14.17 11.24
CA TRP A 257 -8.64 -14.54 11.26
C TRP A 257 -9.15 -14.92 9.86
N ALA A 258 -8.80 -14.13 8.85
CA ALA A 258 -9.05 -14.40 7.44
C ALA A 258 -8.54 -15.78 7.02
N LYS A 259 -7.28 -16.10 7.37
CA LYS A 259 -6.68 -17.41 7.13
C LYS A 259 -7.48 -18.53 7.81
N ASN A 260 -7.77 -18.41 9.10
CA ASN A 260 -8.47 -19.44 9.86
C ASN A 260 -9.89 -19.72 9.31
N ILE A 261 -10.64 -18.68 8.92
CA ILE A 261 -11.97 -18.83 8.31
C ILE A 261 -11.90 -19.72 7.06
N ILE A 262 -10.93 -19.47 6.19
CA ILE A 262 -10.81 -20.21 4.93
C ILE A 262 -10.38 -21.65 5.17
N TYR A 263 -9.39 -21.89 6.01
CA TYR A 263 -8.96 -23.26 6.35
C TYR A 263 -10.12 -24.08 6.95
N ASN A 264 -10.91 -23.49 7.85
CA ASN A 264 -12.08 -24.16 8.43
C ASN A 264 -13.17 -24.44 7.38
N LYS A 265 -13.38 -23.50 6.44
CA LYS A 265 -14.41 -23.66 5.41
C LYS A 265 -14.06 -24.73 4.38
N VAL A 266 -12.79 -24.80 3.97
CA VAL A 266 -12.25 -25.86 3.10
C VAL A 266 -12.57 -27.23 3.65
N ASN A 267 -12.37 -27.43 4.96
CA ASN A 267 -12.60 -28.70 5.62
C ASN A 267 -14.10 -29.05 5.77
N SER A 268 -15.01 -28.07 5.65
CA SER A 268 -16.45 -28.25 5.91
C SER A 268 -17.34 -28.37 4.66
N ASN A 269 -17.01 -27.67 3.56
CA ASN A 269 -17.87 -27.56 2.38
C ASN A 269 -17.04 -27.63 1.08
N ILE A 270 -16.69 -28.85 0.67
CA ILE A 270 -15.73 -29.14 -0.40
C ILE A 270 -16.22 -28.66 -1.79
N THR A 271 -17.49 -28.89 -2.14
CA THR A 271 -18.01 -28.69 -3.52
C THR A 271 -18.06 -27.24 -3.99
N THR A 272 -18.59 -26.29 -3.20
CA THR A 272 -18.59 -24.86 -3.58
C THR A 272 -17.18 -24.27 -3.58
N TYR A 273 -16.31 -24.81 -2.73
CA TYR A 273 -14.91 -24.39 -2.63
C TYR A 273 -14.11 -24.80 -3.88
N GLU A 274 -14.25 -26.05 -4.33
CA GLU A 274 -13.52 -26.55 -5.50
C GLU A 274 -13.80 -25.74 -6.77
N GLN A 275 -15.05 -25.35 -6.99
CA GLN A 275 -15.45 -24.53 -8.14
C GLN A 275 -14.81 -23.13 -8.11
N LEU A 276 -14.85 -22.44 -6.97
CA LEU A 276 -14.25 -21.10 -6.83
C LEU A 276 -12.72 -21.12 -6.93
N ASN A 277 -12.07 -22.16 -6.41
CA ASN A 277 -10.62 -22.31 -6.46
C ASN A 277 -10.12 -22.72 -7.83
N ALA A 278 -10.87 -23.53 -8.59
CA ALA A 278 -10.52 -23.88 -9.96
C ALA A 278 -10.44 -22.61 -10.83
N LEU A 279 -11.47 -21.76 -10.75
CA LEU A 279 -11.53 -20.48 -11.47
C LEU A 279 -10.40 -19.52 -11.07
N GLN A 280 -10.09 -19.43 -9.76
CA GLN A 280 -8.99 -18.61 -9.24
C GLN A 280 -7.63 -19.11 -9.73
N LYS A 281 -7.40 -20.42 -9.66
CA LYS A 281 -6.13 -21.07 -10.02
C LYS A 281 -5.85 -20.95 -11.51
N GLU A 282 -6.87 -21.07 -12.35
CA GLU A 282 -6.77 -20.82 -13.78
C GLU A 282 -6.39 -19.36 -14.07
N ARG A 283 -7.04 -18.42 -13.40
CA ARG A 283 -6.84 -16.98 -13.62
C ARG A 283 -5.50 -16.44 -13.12
N THR A 284 -5.07 -16.89 -11.95
CA THR A 284 -3.94 -16.30 -11.23
C THR A 284 -2.68 -17.16 -11.24
N GLY A 285 -2.83 -18.48 -11.47
CA GLY A 285 -1.80 -19.49 -11.26
C GLY A 285 -1.65 -19.94 -9.80
N GLN A 286 -2.48 -19.43 -8.89
CA GLN A 286 -2.44 -19.68 -7.44
C GLN A 286 -3.85 -19.97 -6.89
N SER A 287 -3.96 -20.83 -5.88
CA SER A 287 -5.23 -21.02 -5.16
C SER A 287 -5.47 -19.90 -4.15
N ASP A 288 -6.71 -19.66 -3.76
CA ASP A 288 -7.08 -18.67 -2.74
C ASP A 288 -6.35 -18.91 -1.42
N ILE A 289 -6.26 -20.16 -0.99
CA ILE A 289 -5.51 -20.53 0.21
C ILE A 289 -4.05 -20.10 0.08
N SER A 290 -3.40 -20.38 -1.05
CA SER A 290 -1.99 -20.06 -1.23
C SER A 290 -1.75 -18.55 -1.21
N PHE A 291 -2.63 -17.77 -1.85
CA PHE A 291 -2.56 -16.31 -1.83
C PHE A 291 -2.79 -15.75 -0.42
N ILE A 292 -3.80 -16.23 0.29
CA ILE A 292 -4.13 -15.72 1.63
C ILE A 292 -3.09 -16.11 2.66
N ASN A 293 -2.52 -17.31 2.54
CA ASN A 293 -1.39 -17.73 3.35
C ASN A 293 -0.13 -16.91 3.03
N MET A 294 0.10 -16.55 1.76
CA MET A 294 1.16 -15.63 1.35
C MET A 294 0.97 -14.25 2.00
N ILE A 295 -0.22 -13.65 1.90
CA ILE A 295 -0.53 -12.36 2.54
C ILE A 295 -0.39 -12.42 4.06
N PHE A 296 -0.81 -13.52 4.70
CA PHE A 296 -0.58 -13.73 6.13
C PHE A 296 0.91 -13.67 6.50
N TYR A 297 1.79 -14.35 5.74
CA TYR A 297 3.23 -14.27 5.98
C TYR A 297 3.83 -12.91 5.62
N VAL A 298 3.29 -12.20 4.63
CA VAL A 298 3.68 -10.80 4.35
C VAL A 298 3.43 -9.91 5.58
N ASN A 299 2.29 -10.08 6.27
CA ASN A 299 2.02 -9.32 7.50
C ASN A 299 2.95 -9.71 8.65
N ILE A 300 3.31 -11.00 8.79
CA ILE A 300 4.32 -11.43 9.77
C ILE A 300 5.66 -10.77 9.47
N ILE A 301 6.12 -10.80 8.23
CA ILE A 301 7.37 -10.16 7.80
C ILE A 301 7.33 -8.65 8.03
N GLY A 302 6.15 -8.02 7.95
CA GLY A 302 5.97 -6.61 8.29
C GLY A 302 6.45 -6.22 9.69
N PHE A 303 6.46 -7.15 10.66
CA PHE A 303 7.01 -6.88 12.00
C PHE A 303 8.52 -6.63 12.01
N LEU A 304 9.28 -7.04 10.99
CA LEU A 304 10.70 -6.69 10.85
C LEU A 304 10.93 -5.18 10.77
N PHE A 305 9.92 -4.41 10.33
CA PHE A 305 10.03 -2.96 10.17
C PHE A 305 9.71 -2.20 11.46
N PHE A 306 9.24 -2.88 12.52
CA PHE A 306 8.87 -2.23 13.76
C PHE A 306 9.97 -1.35 14.39
N PRO A 307 11.25 -1.78 14.43
CA PRO A 307 12.32 -0.94 14.96
C PRO A 307 12.53 0.35 14.15
N LEU A 308 12.16 0.37 12.86
CA LEU A 308 12.21 1.59 12.04
C LEU A 308 11.13 2.59 12.45
N PHE A 309 9.98 2.15 12.98
CA PHE A 309 8.96 3.08 13.45
C PHE A 309 9.41 3.83 14.69
N MET A 310 10.29 3.23 15.50
CA MET A 310 10.89 3.86 16.67
C MET A 310 11.80 5.02 16.27
N THR A 311 12.47 4.93 15.11
CA THR A 311 13.39 5.96 14.63
C THR A 311 12.64 7.10 13.97
N SER A 312 11.65 6.81 13.13
CA SER A 312 10.83 7.82 12.48
C SER A 312 9.43 7.31 12.14
N LEU A 313 8.41 8.11 12.43
CA LEU A 313 7.04 7.80 12.02
C LEU A 313 6.91 7.66 10.51
N HIS A 314 7.76 8.27 9.68
CA HIS A 314 7.67 8.16 8.22
C HIS A 314 7.77 6.72 7.69
N PHE A 315 8.40 5.82 8.45
CA PHE A 315 8.50 4.41 8.08
C PHE A 315 7.18 3.64 8.20
N TYR A 316 6.16 4.19 8.87
CA TYR A 316 4.82 3.57 8.93
C TYR A 316 4.20 3.33 7.54
N ARG A 317 4.62 4.10 6.52
CA ARG A 317 4.20 3.94 5.13
C ARG A 317 4.47 2.52 4.63
N ILE A 318 5.52 1.87 5.14
CA ILE A 318 5.90 0.51 4.73
C ILE A 318 4.77 -0.49 5.01
N VAL A 319 4.18 -0.43 6.21
CA VAL A 319 3.08 -1.34 6.59
C VAL A 319 1.74 -0.86 6.04
N ARG A 320 1.52 0.45 5.92
CA ARG A 320 0.31 1.01 5.27
C ARG A 320 0.18 0.55 3.81
N ASN A 321 1.28 0.56 3.06
CA ASN A 321 1.33 0.09 1.67
C ASN A 321 0.90 -1.39 1.50
N LEU A 322 0.95 -2.21 2.55
CA LEU A 322 0.46 -3.59 2.54
C LEU A 322 -1.08 -3.69 2.63
N MET A 323 -1.78 -2.61 2.99
CA MET A 323 -3.22 -2.61 3.23
C MET A 323 -4.03 -3.02 2.00
N LEU A 324 -3.63 -2.60 0.79
CA LEU A 324 -4.37 -2.98 -0.41
C LEU A 324 -4.34 -4.51 -0.64
N LEU A 325 -3.20 -5.16 -0.34
CA LEU A 325 -3.07 -6.62 -0.39
C LEU A 325 -3.94 -7.31 0.67
N ASN A 326 -4.00 -6.72 1.86
CA ASN A 326 -4.90 -7.18 2.93
C ASN A 326 -6.36 -7.09 2.50
N PHE A 327 -6.80 -5.98 1.90
CA PHE A 327 -8.17 -5.83 1.41
C PHE A 327 -8.53 -6.85 0.33
N ILE A 328 -7.59 -7.21 -0.55
CA ILE A 328 -7.79 -8.28 -1.53
C ILE A 328 -8.04 -9.61 -0.82
N SER A 329 -7.17 -9.98 0.12
CA SER A 329 -7.34 -11.18 0.96
C SER A 329 -8.70 -11.18 1.68
N TYR A 330 -9.10 -10.05 2.27
CA TYR A 330 -10.36 -9.93 2.99
C TYR A 330 -11.58 -10.00 2.07
N SER A 331 -11.50 -9.45 0.86
CA SER A 331 -12.57 -9.55 -0.13
C SER A 331 -12.83 -11.00 -0.55
N ILE A 332 -11.75 -11.80 -0.65
CA ILE A 332 -11.83 -13.23 -0.91
C ILE A 332 -12.56 -13.91 0.25
N VAL A 333 -12.13 -13.72 1.49
CA VAL A 333 -12.76 -14.34 2.66
C VAL A 333 -14.25 -13.96 2.77
N SER A 334 -14.57 -12.67 2.58
CA SER A 334 -15.94 -12.16 2.63
C SER A 334 -16.84 -12.77 1.54
N SER A 335 -16.26 -13.20 0.40
CA SER A 335 -16.98 -13.90 -0.65
C SER A 335 -17.33 -15.35 -0.27
N TYR A 336 -16.53 -16.01 0.58
CA TYR A 336 -16.81 -17.34 1.11
C TYR A 336 -17.82 -17.35 2.28
N LEU A 337 -17.96 -16.24 3.00
CA LEU A 337 -18.91 -16.15 4.12
C LEU A 337 -20.36 -16.03 3.65
N LYS A 338 -21.33 -16.69 4.31
CA LYS A 338 -22.76 -16.61 3.96
C LYS A 338 -23.24 -15.14 4.00
N LYS A 339 -24.09 -14.75 3.03
CA LYS A 339 -24.46 -13.33 2.79
C LYS A 339 -25.00 -12.63 4.04
N ASP A 340 -25.77 -13.33 4.86
CA ASP A 340 -26.48 -12.78 6.02
C ASP A 340 -26.01 -13.44 7.34
N SER A 341 -24.77 -13.95 7.40
CA SER A 341 -24.24 -14.46 8.67
C SER A 341 -23.71 -13.32 9.54
N ALA A 342 -23.98 -13.41 10.86
CA ALA A 342 -23.38 -12.51 11.85
C ALA A 342 -21.85 -12.48 11.76
N LEU A 343 -21.23 -13.62 11.44
CA LEU A 343 -19.78 -13.71 11.21
C LEU A 343 -19.31 -12.82 10.05
N LYS A 344 -20.06 -12.75 8.95
CA LYS A 344 -19.72 -11.88 7.80
C LYS A 344 -19.86 -10.42 8.17
N LEU A 345 -20.92 -10.06 8.90
CA LEU A 345 -21.13 -8.70 9.36
C LEU A 345 -19.98 -8.27 10.28
N LEU A 346 -19.68 -9.06 11.31
CA LEU A 346 -18.58 -8.81 12.24
C LEU A 346 -17.24 -8.67 11.51
N PHE A 347 -16.94 -9.57 10.58
CA PHE A 347 -15.69 -9.54 9.80
C PHE A 347 -15.54 -8.23 9.00
N ASN A 348 -16.61 -7.80 8.29
CA ASN A 348 -16.57 -6.55 7.53
C ASN A 348 -16.56 -5.31 8.43
N LEU A 349 -17.20 -5.35 9.61
CA LEU A 349 -17.12 -4.28 10.60
C LEU A 349 -15.69 -4.11 11.10
N CYS A 350 -14.98 -5.19 11.44
CA CYS A 350 -13.59 -5.08 11.89
C CYS A 350 -12.67 -4.54 10.78
N ILE A 351 -12.93 -4.86 9.51
CA ILE A 351 -12.19 -4.28 8.37
C ILE A 351 -12.45 -2.78 8.27
N LEU A 352 -13.72 -2.35 8.38
CA LEU A 352 -14.07 -0.94 8.40
C LEU A 352 -13.40 -0.22 9.57
N THR A 353 -13.41 -0.82 10.76
CA THR A 353 -12.68 -0.29 11.93
C THR A 353 -11.20 -0.14 11.63
N SER A 354 -10.55 -1.12 11.00
CA SER A 354 -9.13 -0.99 10.60
C SER A 354 -8.91 0.23 9.70
N ILE A 355 -9.73 0.36 8.66
CA ILE A 355 -9.64 1.47 7.70
C ILE A 355 -9.80 2.82 8.42
N LEU A 356 -10.79 2.94 9.30
CA LEU A 356 -11.04 4.17 10.04
C LEU A 356 -9.93 4.48 11.04
N MET A 357 -9.33 3.47 11.69
CA MET A 357 -8.17 3.68 12.58
C MET A 357 -6.95 4.20 11.81
N TRP A 358 -6.70 3.68 10.60
CA TRP A 358 -5.64 4.18 9.73
C TRP A 358 -5.90 5.61 9.23
N LEU A 359 -7.14 5.89 8.82
CA LEU A 359 -7.57 7.24 8.47
C LEU A 359 -7.36 8.21 9.63
N PHE A 360 -7.79 7.81 10.83
CA PHE A 360 -7.62 8.61 12.04
C PHE A 360 -6.15 8.91 12.33
N LEU A 361 -5.26 7.90 12.24
CA LEU A 361 -3.82 8.12 12.41
C LEU A 361 -3.31 9.18 11.44
N ASP A 362 -3.63 9.05 10.16
CA ASP A 362 -3.08 9.99 9.19
C ASP A 362 -3.62 11.41 9.34
N LEU A 363 -4.89 11.56 9.71
CA LEU A 363 -5.51 12.88 9.84
C LEU A 363 -5.16 13.61 11.14
N PHE A 364 -4.94 12.88 12.23
CA PHE A 364 -4.78 13.50 13.54
C PHE A 364 -3.35 13.47 14.05
N ILE A 365 -2.50 12.59 13.52
CA ILE A 365 -1.12 12.42 13.99
C ILE A 365 -0.11 12.86 12.94
N THR A 366 -0.33 12.55 11.65
CA THR A 366 0.67 12.83 10.60
C THR A 366 0.39 14.12 9.82
N THR A 367 -0.85 14.35 9.42
CA THR A 367 -1.26 15.49 8.58
C THR A 367 -2.64 16.01 8.98
N SER A 368 -2.80 17.31 9.26
CA SER A 368 -4.09 17.84 9.72
C SER A 368 -5.26 17.66 8.72
N PRO A 369 -6.51 17.50 9.19
CA PRO A 369 -7.67 17.30 8.31
C PRO A 369 -7.93 18.48 7.37
N GLU A 370 -7.67 19.71 7.83
CA GLU A 370 -7.83 20.93 7.05
C GLU A 370 -6.83 20.99 5.89
N ARG A 371 -5.62 20.44 6.09
CA ARG A 371 -4.60 20.39 5.05
C ARG A 371 -4.92 19.34 4.00
N LEU A 372 -5.43 18.19 4.41
CA LEU A 372 -5.62 17.04 3.52
C LEU A 372 -7.06 16.92 3.01
N ILE A 373 -8.03 16.66 3.90
CA ILE A 373 -9.42 16.34 3.50
C ILE A 373 -10.13 17.56 2.94
N TYR A 374 -10.07 18.70 3.65
CA TYR A 374 -10.79 19.90 3.22
C TYR A 374 -10.31 20.31 1.81
N GLN A 375 -9.00 20.34 1.60
CA GLN A 375 -8.44 20.68 0.30
C GLN A 375 -8.77 19.63 -0.78
N PHE A 376 -8.78 18.34 -0.42
CA PHE A 376 -9.11 17.25 -1.35
C PHE A 376 -10.49 17.34 -1.96
N PHE A 377 -11.49 17.74 -1.17
CA PHE A 377 -12.85 17.84 -1.68
C PHE A 377 -13.22 19.25 -2.17
N ASN A 378 -12.73 20.31 -1.52
CA ASN A 378 -13.15 21.70 -1.79
C ASN A 378 -12.20 22.49 -2.69
N ARG A 379 -11.00 21.97 -2.99
CA ARG A 379 -10.04 22.60 -3.91
C ARG A 379 -9.55 21.64 -5.00
N ASN A 380 -10.35 20.64 -5.31
CA ASN A 380 -10.13 19.78 -6.46
C ASN A 380 -10.25 20.57 -7.76
N TYR A 381 -9.23 20.52 -8.61
CA TYR A 381 -9.15 21.28 -9.86
C TYR A 381 -10.26 20.95 -10.87
N PHE A 382 -10.76 19.70 -10.90
CA PHE A 382 -11.77 19.29 -11.89
C PHE A 382 -13.21 19.44 -11.42
N LEU A 383 -13.43 19.57 -10.11
CA LEU A 383 -14.76 19.45 -9.50
C LEU A 383 -15.20 20.70 -8.73
N ASN A 384 -14.38 21.75 -8.72
CA ASN A 384 -14.71 23.07 -8.16
C ASN A 384 -14.71 24.17 -9.21
#